data_AF-I1CKT7-F1
#
_entry.id   AF-I1CKT7-F1
#
_cell.length_a   1.000
_cell.length_b   1.000
_cell.length_c   1.000
_cell.angle_alpha   90.00
_cell.angle_beta   90.00
_cell.angle_gamma   90.00
#
_symmetry.space_group_name_H-M   'P 1'
#
loop_
_entity.id
_entity.type
_entity.pdbx_description
1 polymer ?
#
loop_
_entity_poly.entity_id
_entity_poly.type
_entity_poly.pdbx_seq_one_letter_code
_entity_poly.pdbx_strand_id
1 'polypeptide(L)'
;MLPFERIFVFLLILSLSDALPTSSRMLPTRTALLPTTSPAYLPSFPASRNTTSQPTGPLLRKSLNLGHYPPLWAAPNTQHPEVQRAIRSIDWTHVPSFLPRPPQGDASYDDGHDPACWWSRTECTRPKQAYLPEDIAYCENPHDFGLTYDDGPLNPRDANDTWGEPQLYDFLATYNQQATLFCKYESKPKGDH
;
A
#
# COMPACT_ATOMS: atom_id res chain seq x y z
N MET A 1 55.24 46.42 -13.17
CA MET A 1 54.81 47.75 -12.70
C MET A 1 53.31 47.68 -12.45
N LEU A 2 52.90 47.45 -11.20
CA LEU A 2 51.56 47.78 -10.66
C LEU A 2 51.65 49.23 -10.10
N PRO A 3 50.59 49.90 -9.57
CA PRO A 3 49.14 49.58 -9.45
C PRO A 3 48.19 50.77 -9.75
N PHE A 4 46.86 50.53 -9.70
CA PHE A 4 45.76 51.29 -9.03
C PHE A 4 44.43 50.99 -9.76
N GLU A 5 43.52 50.14 -9.27
CA GLU A 5 42.55 50.26 -8.15
C GLU A 5 41.11 50.58 -8.65
N ARG A 6 40.25 49.56 -8.49
CA ARG A 6 38.82 49.51 -8.14
C ARG A 6 37.80 50.31 -8.95
N ILE A 7 36.76 49.60 -9.43
CA ILE A 7 35.42 49.61 -8.79
C ILE A 7 34.67 48.33 -9.22
N PHE A 8 34.27 47.56 -8.22
CA PHE A 8 33.31 46.46 -8.31
C PHE A 8 31.91 47.08 -8.47
N VAL A 9 31.16 46.68 -9.49
CA VAL A 9 29.69 46.82 -9.49
C VAL A 9 29.11 45.42 -9.68
N PHE A 10 28.76 44.79 -8.56
CA PHE A 10 27.82 43.68 -8.53
C PHE A 10 26.45 44.24 -8.90
N LEU A 11 25.96 43.96 -10.10
CA LEU A 11 24.55 44.14 -10.42
C LEU A 11 23.81 42.86 -9.96
N LEU A 12 23.37 42.89 -8.71
CA LEU A 12 22.48 41.90 -8.12
C LEU A 12 21.07 42.15 -8.67
N ILE A 13 20.69 41.49 -9.77
CA ILE A 13 19.27 41.48 -10.20
C ILE A 13 18.56 40.44 -9.33
N LEU A 14 18.00 40.91 -8.22
CA LEU A 14 16.99 40.19 -7.45
C LEU A 14 15.70 40.15 -8.29
N SER A 15 15.49 39.07 -9.04
CA SER A 15 14.13 38.71 -9.45
C SER A 15 13.43 38.13 -8.22
N LEU A 16 12.67 38.97 -7.51
CA LEU A 16 11.64 38.50 -6.59
C LEU A 16 10.53 37.86 -7.43
N SER A 17 10.64 36.56 -7.66
CA SER A 17 9.46 35.76 -7.96
C SER A 17 8.83 35.44 -6.61
N ASP A 18 7.82 36.22 -6.23
CA ASP A 18 6.92 35.87 -5.13
C ASP A 18 6.18 34.56 -5.50
N ALA A 19 6.83 33.43 -5.25
CA ALA A 19 6.15 32.16 -5.14
C ALA A 19 5.35 32.21 -3.82
N LEU A 20 4.11 32.67 -3.92
CA LEU A 20 3.12 32.47 -2.87
C LEU A 20 3.17 30.99 -2.47
N PRO A 21 3.39 30.65 -1.19
CA PRO A 21 3.10 29.31 -0.74
C PRO A 21 1.59 29.16 -0.85
N THR A 22 1.13 28.50 -1.91
CA THR A 22 -0.17 27.85 -1.92
C THR A 22 -0.08 26.77 -0.85
N SER A 23 -0.25 27.19 0.41
CA SER A 23 -0.69 26.30 1.46
C SER A 23 -2.08 25.88 1.02
N SER A 24 -2.12 24.77 0.28
CA SER A 24 -3.32 23.95 0.15
C SER A 24 -3.68 23.55 1.56
N ARG A 25 -4.43 24.41 2.24
CA ARG A 25 -5.06 24.10 3.50
C ARG A 25 -5.91 22.88 3.19
N MET A 26 -5.43 21.69 3.56
CA MET A 26 -6.22 20.48 3.50
C MET A 26 -7.53 20.85 4.19
N LEU A 27 -8.61 20.81 3.41
CA LEU A 27 -9.95 20.96 3.95
C LEU A 27 -10.03 19.98 5.13
N PRO A 28 -10.57 20.41 6.28
CA PRO A 28 -10.73 19.49 7.40
C PRO A 28 -11.43 18.28 6.84
N THR A 29 -10.74 17.13 6.91
CA THR A 29 -11.24 15.87 6.41
C THR A 29 -12.65 15.78 6.94
N ARG A 30 -13.65 15.89 6.05
CA ARG A 30 -14.97 15.36 6.38
C ARG A 30 -14.69 14.00 6.99
N THR A 31 -15.44 13.64 8.02
CA THR A 31 -15.40 12.35 8.72
C THR A 31 -15.63 11.21 7.72
N ALA A 32 -14.70 11.03 6.81
CA ALA A 32 -14.69 10.08 5.74
C ALA A 32 -14.22 8.81 6.41
N LEU A 33 -15.06 7.80 6.35
CA LEU A 33 -14.66 6.47 6.77
C LEU A 33 -13.42 6.13 5.97
N LEU A 34 -12.28 6.01 6.65
CA LEU A 34 -11.08 5.52 6.00
C LEU A 34 -11.38 4.09 5.57
N PRO A 35 -11.09 3.72 4.31
CA PRO A 35 -11.39 2.38 3.81
C PRO A 35 -10.62 1.28 4.55
N THR A 36 -9.60 1.65 5.34
CA THR A 36 -8.84 0.72 6.16
C THR A 36 -8.58 1.28 7.56
N THR A 37 -9.18 0.63 8.56
CA THR A 37 -8.70 0.66 9.93
C THR A 37 -8.70 -0.78 10.42
N SER A 38 -7.63 -1.21 11.10
CA SER A 38 -7.58 -2.53 11.71
C SER A 38 -8.81 -2.74 12.59
N PRO A 39 -9.57 -3.84 12.42
CA PRO A 39 -10.77 -4.06 13.22
C PRO A 39 -10.44 -4.05 14.71
N ALA A 40 -11.28 -3.39 15.51
CA ALA A 40 -11.07 -3.24 16.95
C ALA A 40 -11.03 -4.57 17.74
N TYR A 41 -11.47 -5.67 17.13
CA TYR A 41 -11.42 -7.01 17.74
C TYR A 41 -10.07 -7.73 17.52
N LEU A 42 -9.19 -7.21 16.66
CA LEU A 42 -7.84 -7.76 16.53
C LEU A 42 -7.00 -7.39 17.76
N PRO A 43 -6.11 -8.29 18.21
CA PRO A 43 -5.18 -7.95 19.29
C PRO A 43 -4.31 -6.77 18.88
N SER A 44 -3.96 -5.92 19.84
CA SER A 44 -2.96 -4.87 19.60
C SER A 44 -1.62 -5.52 19.27
N PHE A 45 -1.15 -5.33 18.05
CA PHE A 45 0.19 -5.75 17.67
C PHE A 45 1.19 -4.72 18.22
N PRO A 46 2.33 -5.16 18.79
CA PRO A 46 3.36 -4.23 19.19
C PRO A 46 3.82 -3.45 17.97
N ALA A 47 3.83 -2.12 18.06
CA ALA A 47 4.38 -1.27 17.01
C ALA A 47 5.82 -1.71 16.75
N SER A 48 6.17 -1.89 15.46
CA SER A 48 7.55 -2.15 15.07
C SER A 48 8.44 -1.06 15.68
N ARG A 49 9.55 -1.45 16.31
CA ARG A 49 10.53 -0.47 16.79
C ARG A 49 10.97 0.33 15.57
N ASN A 50 11.02 1.64 15.71
CA ASN A 50 11.47 2.57 14.68
C ASN A 50 12.91 2.20 14.28
N THR A 51 13.08 1.34 13.28
CA THR A 51 14.38 0.95 12.76
C THR A 51 14.83 2.07 11.84
N THR A 52 15.72 2.93 12.32
CA THR A 52 16.33 4.02 11.56
C THR A 52 17.24 3.55 10.42
N SER A 53 17.42 2.24 10.26
CA SER A 53 18.19 1.61 9.19
C SER A 53 17.29 0.73 8.32
N GLN A 54 17.47 0.80 7.00
CA GLN A 54 16.87 -0.15 6.06
C GLN A 54 17.23 -1.58 6.50
N PRO A 55 16.26 -2.50 6.63
CA PRO A 55 16.55 -3.88 6.99
C PRO A 55 17.28 -4.57 5.83
N THR A 56 18.60 -4.72 5.97
CA THR A 56 19.46 -5.44 5.02
C THR A 56 19.92 -6.77 5.62
N GLY A 57 20.18 -7.77 4.77
CA GLY A 57 20.72 -9.06 5.17
C GLY A 57 19.69 -10.17 5.40
N PRO A 58 20.12 -11.34 5.93
CA PRO A 58 19.28 -12.54 5.97
C PRO A 58 18.00 -12.36 6.77
N LEU A 59 16.87 -12.75 6.19
CA LEU A 59 15.58 -12.72 6.88
C LEU A 59 15.49 -13.79 7.98
N LEU A 60 14.95 -13.40 9.14
CA LEU A 60 14.65 -14.33 10.22
C LEU A 60 13.49 -15.25 9.81
N ARG A 61 13.76 -16.56 9.72
CA ARG A 61 12.74 -17.57 9.39
C ARG A 61 12.11 -18.09 10.67
N LYS A 62 10.79 -17.95 10.79
CA LYS A 62 9.99 -18.58 11.84
C LYS A 62 9.08 -19.64 11.21
N SER A 63 9.06 -20.83 11.80
CA SER A 63 8.12 -21.87 11.41
C SER A 63 6.71 -21.48 11.87
N LEU A 64 5.74 -21.53 10.96
CA LEU A 64 4.33 -21.32 11.27
C LEU A 64 3.66 -22.67 11.51
N ASN A 65 2.87 -22.79 12.58
CA ASN A 65 1.99 -23.94 12.77
C ASN A 65 0.73 -23.76 11.92
N LEU A 66 0.66 -24.48 10.79
CA LEU A 66 -0.45 -24.39 9.86
C LEU A 66 -1.75 -25.01 10.38
N GLY A 67 -1.69 -25.85 11.43
CA GLY A 67 -2.88 -26.49 12.00
C GLY A 67 -3.88 -25.52 12.64
N HIS A 68 -3.46 -24.28 12.90
CA HIS A 68 -4.33 -23.22 13.43
C HIS A 68 -4.98 -22.38 12.31
N TYR A 69 -4.62 -22.62 11.05
CA TYR A 69 -5.10 -21.87 9.90
C TYR A 69 -6.10 -22.69 9.08
N PRO A 70 -7.07 -22.06 8.42
CA PRO A 70 -7.98 -22.76 7.51
C PRO A 70 -7.21 -23.36 6.32
N PRO A 71 -7.78 -24.39 5.65
CA PRO A 71 -7.20 -24.94 4.43
C PRO A 71 -7.01 -23.86 3.36
N LEU A 72 -5.91 -23.96 2.61
CA LEU A 72 -5.65 -23.08 1.48
C LEU A 72 -6.75 -23.22 0.43
N TRP A 73 -7.12 -22.10 -0.21
CA TRP A 73 -8.12 -22.05 -1.29
C TRP A 73 -9.51 -22.61 -0.93
N ALA A 74 -9.82 -22.75 0.37
CA ALA A 74 -11.13 -23.16 0.84
C ALA A 74 -11.94 -21.94 1.33
N ALA A 75 -13.26 -22.02 1.17
CA ALA A 75 -14.15 -21.07 1.82
C ALA A 75 -13.98 -21.16 3.35
N PRO A 76 -13.95 -20.01 4.07
CA PRO A 76 -13.83 -20.03 5.52
C PRO A 76 -15.08 -20.68 6.14
N ASN A 77 -14.89 -21.40 7.26
CA ASN A 77 -16.02 -21.88 8.04
C ASN A 77 -16.77 -20.68 8.66
N THR A 78 -17.92 -20.32 8.09
CA THR A 78 -18.72 -19.19 8.54
C THR A 78 -19.26 -19.36 9.95
N GLN A 79 -19.27 -20.57 10.52
CA GLN A 79 -19.67 -20.83 11.90
C GLN A 79 -18.52 -20.73 12.91
N HIS A 80 -17.28 -20.52 12.46
CA HIS A 80 -16.15 -20.36 13.36
C HIS A 80 -16.30 -19.08 14.22
N PRO A 81 -16.02 -19.12 15.54
CA PRO A 81 -16.22 -17.97 16.42
C PRO A 81 -15.52 -16.68 15.97
N GLU A 82 -14.34 -16.82 15.35
CA GLU A 82 -13.59 -15.67 14.80
C GLU A 82 -14.25 -15.07 13.56
N VAL A 83 -14.71 -15.90 12.63
CA VAL A 83 -15.41 -15.46 11.42
C VAL A 83 -16.72 -14.77 11.81
N GLN A 84 -17.43 -15.35 12.77
CA GLN A 84 -18.65 -14.78 13.34
C GLN A 84 -18.40 -13.42 14.04
N ARG A 85 -17.27 -13.23 14.72
CA ARG A 85 -16.89 -11.92 15.28
C ARG A 85 -16.59 -10.90 14.18
N ALA A 86 -15.88 -11.31 13.13
CA ALA A 86 -15.59 -10.46 11.98
C ALA A 86 -16.90 -10.01 11.29
N ILE A 87 -17.81 -10.94 10.97
CA ILE A 87 -19.11 -10.66 10.36
C ILE A 87 -19.93 -9.67 11.20
N ARG A 88 -19.95 -9.83 12.53
CA ARG A 88 -20.68 -8.92 13.44
C ARG A 88 -20.04 -7.54 13.57
N SER A 89 -18.76 -7.40 13.27
CA SER A 89 -18.05 -6.11 13.34
C SER A 89 -18.29 -5.22 12.11
N ILE A 90 -18.82 -5.79 11.03
CA ILE A 90 -19.12 -5.05 9.81
C ILE A 90 -20.35 -4.19 10.06
N ASP A 91 -20.22 -2.89 9.77
CA ASP A 91 -21.38 -2.01 9.64
C ASP A 91 -22.04 -2.26 8.29
N TRP A 92 -23.02 -3.15 8.29
CA TRP A 92 -23.77 -3.56 7.10
C TRP A 92 -24.54 -2.42 6.44
N THR A 93 -24.72 -1.27 7.10
CA THR A 93 -25.36 -0.10 6.49
C THR A 93 -24.48 0.56 5.42
N HIS A 94 -23.17 0.32 5.46
CA HIS A 94 -22.19 0.83 4.50
C HIS A 94 -21.77 -0.21 3.45
N VAL A 95 -22.39 -1.39 3.42
CA VAL A 95 -22.11 -2.45 2.43
C VAL A 95 -23.12 -2.31 1.28
N PRO A 96 -22.69 -1.97 0.06
CA PRO A 96 -23.59 -1.88 -1.09
C PRO A 96 -24.19 -3.24 -1.45
N SER A 97 -25.46 -3.26 -1.86
CA SER A 97 -26.14 -4.47 -2.32
C SER A 97 -25.75 -4.80 -3.76
N PHE A 98 -24.61 -5.46 -3.94
CA PHE A 98 -24.18 -6.01 -5.23
C PHE A 98 -24.35 -7.53 -5.27
N LEU A 99 -24.63 -8.06 -6.46
CA LEU A 99 -24.61 -9.50 -6.66
C LEU A 99 -23.17 -10.03 -6.53
N PRO A 100 -22.97 -11.17 -5.85
CA PRO A 100 -21.68 -11.84 -5.82
C PRO A 100 -21.15 -12.09 -7.23
N ARG A 101 -19.89 -11.76 -7.47
CA ARG A 101 -19.24 -11.98 -8.77
C ARG A 101 -18.66 -13.39 -8.86
N PRO A 102 -18.66 -14.02 -10.04
CA PRO A 102 -18.05 -15.33 -10.23
C PRO A 102 -16.53 -15.28 -10.08
N PRO A 103 -15.88 -16.36 -9.63
CA PRO A 103 -14.43 -16.41 -9.40
C PRO A 103 -13.58 -16.18 -10.65
N GLN A 104 -14.12 -16.48 -11.83
CA GLN A 104 -13.41 -16.34 -13.11
C GLN A 104 -13.48 -14.91 -13.69
N GLY A 105 -13.99 -13.95 -12.91
CA GLY A 105 -14.29 -12.60 -13.38
C GLY A 105 -15.66 -12.52 -14.03
N ASP A 106 -16.25 -11.32 -14.00
CA ASP A 106 -17.59 -11.10 -14.50
C ASP A 106 -17.57 -10.49 -15.91
N ALA A 107 -17.72 -11.35 -16.92
CA ALA A 107 -17.84 -10.92 -18.31
C ALA A 107 -19.13 -10.14 -18.59
N SER A 108 -20.12 -10.21 -17.71
CA SER A 108 -21.39 -9.48 -17.82
C SER A 108 -21.36 -8.11 -17.14
N TYR A 109 -20.19 -7.67 -16.65
CA TYR A 109 -20.06 -6.34 -16.09
C TYR A 109 -20.33 -5.27 -17.15
N ASP A 110 -21.27 -4.38 -16.86
CA ASP A 110 -21.57 -3.22 -17.69
C ASP A 110 -20.49 -2.16 -17.46
N ASP A 111 -19.43 -2.20 -18.27
CA ASP A 111 -18.32 -1.24 -18.22
C ASP A 111 -18.79 0.21 -18.48
N GLY A 112 -19.91 0.40 -19.20
CA GLY A 112 -20.45 1.72 -19.53
C GLY A 112 -21.19 2.36 -18.35
N HIS A 113 -21.94 1.57 -17.58
CA HIS A 113 -22.60 2.04 -16.37
C HIS A 113 -21.67 2.05 -15.15
N ASP A 114 -20.77 1.06 -15.06
CA ASP A 114 -19.82 0.87 -13.96
C ASP A 114 -20.47 0.98 -12.57
N PRO A 115 -21.50 0.17 -12.27
CA PRO A 115 -22.32 0.35 -11.07
C PRO A 115 -21.53 0.21 -9.76
N ALA A 116 -20.38 -0.47 -9.79
CA ALA A 116 -19.56 -0.75 -8.61
C ALA A 116 -18.26 0.06 -8.53
N CYS A 117 -17.94 0.91 -9.52
CA CYS A 117 -16.61 1.53 -9.63
C CYS A 117 -15.50 0.46 -9.60
N TRP A 118 -15.52 -0.45 -10.58
CA TRP A 118 -14.61 -1.59 -10.59
C TRP A 118 -13.29 -1.23 -11.28
N TRP A 119 -12.28 -0.91 -10.47
CA TRP A 119 -10.95 -0.50 -10.94
C TRP A 119 -10.38 -1.40 -12.05
N SER A 120 -10.40 -2.73 -11.91
CA SER A 120 -9.80 -3.64 -12.91
C SER A 120 -10.52 -3.66 -14.26
N ARG A 121 -11.73 -3.07 -14.38
CA ARG A 121 -12.50 -3.00 -15.63
C ARG A 121 -12.51 -1.61 -16.22
N THR A 122 -12.69 -0.58 -15.39
CA THR A 122 -12.96 0.79 -15.84
C THR A 122 -11.92 1.79 -15.36
N GLU A 123 -10.91 1.34 -14.60
CA GLU A 123 -9.92 2.21 -13.93
C GLU A 123 -10.59 3.26 -13.03
N CYS A 124 -11.83 2.99 -12.57
CA CYS A 124 -12.57 3.91 -11.74
C CYS A 124 -11.87 4.10 -10.39
N THR A 125 -11.55 5.35 -10.06
CA THR A 125 -10.92 5.79 -8.80
C THR A 125 -11.86 6.63 -7.95
N ARG A 126 -13.06 6.93 -8.44
CA ARG A 126 -14.05 7.73 -7.74
C ARG A 126 -15.24 6.85 -7.32
N PRO A 127 -15.34 6.46 -6.04
CA PRO A 127 -16.41 5.61 -5.56
C PRO A 127 -17.79 6.16 -5.88
N LYS A 128 -18.76 5.27 -6.13
CA LYS A 128 -20.18 5.65 -6.31
C LYS A 128 -20.86 6.04 -4.99
N GLN A 129 -20.23 5.72 -3.86
CA GLN A 129 -20.74 6.02 -2.51
C GLN A 129 -20.13 7.31 -1.97
N ALA A 130 -20.97 8.30 -1.68
CA ALA A 130 -20.53 9.65 -1.30
C ALA A 130 -19.84 9.73 0.08
N TYR A 131 -19.90 8.68 0.90
CA TYR A 131 -19.22 8.60 2.19
C TYR A 131 -17.78 8.08 2.10
N LEU A 132 -17.36 7.60 0.92
CA LEU A 132 -15.99 7.14 0.68
C LEU A 132 -15.15 8.24 0.00
N PRO A 133 -13.86 8.37 0.37
CA PRO A 133 -12.93 9.23 -0.37
C PRO A 133 -12.58 8.61 -1.74
N GLU A 134 -12.05 9.43 -2.65
CA GLU A 134 -11.48 8.92 -3.90
C GLU A 134 -10.23 8.08 -3.63
N ASP A 135 -9.98 7.08 -4.50
CA ASP A 135 -8.79 6.25 -4.45
C ASP A 135 -7.54 7.07 -4.81
N ILE A 136 -6.43 6.77 -4.14
CA ILE A 136 -5.14 7.40 -4.44
C ILE A 136 -4.51 6.63 -5.61
N ALA A 137 -4.50 7.26 -6.78
CA ALA A 137 -3.97 6.67 -8.02
C ALA A 137 -2.80 7.47 -8.64
N TYR A 138 -2.33 8.52 -7.97
CA TYR A 138 -1.22 9.35 -8.43
C TYR A 138 -0.41 9.92 -7.26
N CYS A 139 0.83 10.32 -7.54
CA CYS A 139 1.66 11.06 -6.58
C CYS A 139 1.32 12.55 -6.63
N GLU A 140 1.08 13.17 -5.48
CA GLU A 140 0.67 14.58 -5.41
C GLU A 140 1.75 15.56 -5.90
N ASN A 141 3.03 15.23 -5.69
CA ASN A 141 4.13 16.09 -6.12
C ASN A 141 4.67 15.67 -7.49
N PRO A 142 4.99 16.63 -8.36
CA PRO A 142 5.75 16.37 -9.57
C PRO A 142 7.09 15.71 -9.25
N HIS A 143 7.51 14.78 -10.11
CA HIS A 143 8.78 14.03 -10.00
C HIS A 143 8.86 13.01 -8.85
N ASP A 144 7.81 12.86 -8.04
CA ASP A 144 7.68 11.71 -7.15
C ASP A 144 7.24 10.47 -7.92
N PHE A 145 7.76 9.31 -7.54
CA PHE A 145 7.36 8.01 -8.06
C PHE A 145 7.06 7.05 -6.91
N GLY A 146 5.79 6.64 -6.79
CA GLY A 146 5.32 5.72 -5.77
C GLY A 146 5.65 4.27 -6.11
N LEU A 147 6.85 3.81 -5.76
CA LEU A 147 7.25 2.42 -5.97
C LEU A 147 6.56 1.50 -4.94
N THR A 148 5.72 0.59 -5.42
CA THR A 148 4.99 -0.37 -4.57
C THR A 148 5.17 -1.80 -5.05
N TYR A 149 5.18 -2.75 -4.11
CA TYR A 149 5.22 -4.18 -4.41
C TYR A 149 4.16 -4.91 -3.59
N ASP A 150 3.33 -5.72 -4.27
CA ASP A 150 2.25 -6.51 -3.68
C ASP A 150 2.69 -7.96 -3.46
N ASP A 151 1.93 -8.69 -2.64
CA ASP A 151 2.02 -10.15 -2.43
C ASP A 151 3.36 -10.68 -1.91
N GLY A 152 4.32 -9.80 -1.63
CA GLY A 152 5.58 -10.14 -0.98
C GLY A 152 5.40 -10.52 0.49
N PRO A 153 6.45 -11.06 1.14
CA PRO A 153 7.78 -11.29 0.59
C PRO A 153 7.98 -12.59 -0.20
N LEU A 154 8.83 -12.58 -1.25
CA LEU A 154 9.23 -13.81 -1.94
C LEU A 154 10.30 -14.55 -1.11
N ASN A 155 9.86 -15.51 -0.30
CA ASN A 155 10.76 -16.30 0.53
C ASN A 155 11.77 -17.12 -0.31
N PRO A 156 13.09 -17.02 -0.03
CA PRO A 156 14.11 -17.81 -0.71
C PRO A 156 13.96 -19.31 -0.43
N ARG A 157 14.04 -20.14 -1.49
CA ARG A 157 13.87 -21.61 -1.42
C ARG A 157 14.99 -22.27 -0.62
N ASP A 158 16.21 -21.77 -0.75
CA ASP A 158 17.40 -22.22 -0.03
C ASP A 158 18.34 -21.02 0.23
N ALA A 159 19.54 -21.27 0.78
CA ALA A 159 20.48 -20.21 1.15
C ALA A 159 21.13 -19.50 -0.05
N ASN A 160 21.05 -20.08 -1.25
CA ASN A 160 21.67 -19.57 -2.46
C ASN A 160 20.62 -19.09 -3.49
N ASP A 161 19.35 -19.01 -3.11
CA ASP A 161 18.29 -18.55 -3.99
C ASP A 161 18.44 -17.06 -4.31
N THR A 162 18.99 -16.77 -5.50
CA THR A 162 19.23 -15.40 -5.97
C THR A 162 17.97 -14.72 -6.49
N TRP A 163 16.78 -15.31 -6.34
CA TRP A 163 15.51 -14.70 -6.74
C TRP A 163 14.65 -14.32 -5.53
N GLY A 164 14.94 -14.91 -4.36
CA GLY A 164 14.24 -14.61 -3.12
C GLY A 164 14.79 -13.37 -2.42
N GLU A 165 14.04 -12.92 -1.42
CA GLU A 165 14.51 -11.88 -0.52
C GLU A 165 15.74 -12.33 0.27
N PRO A 166 16.70 -11.44 0.57
CA PRO A 166 16.56 -9.97 0.61
C PRO A 166 16.97 -9.23 -0.69
N GLN A 167 17.08 -9.89 -1.84
CA GLN A 167 17.67 -9.25 -3.03
C GLN A 167 16.98 -7.93 -3.45
N LEU A 168 15.65 -7.87 -3.39
CA LEU A 168 14.90 -6.64 -3.65
C LEU A 168 15.31 -5.51 -2.68
N TYR A 169 15.46 -5.83 -1.40
CA TYR A 169 15.82 -4.84 -0.38
C TYR A 169 17.24 -4.32 -0.56
N ASP A 170 18.18 -5.22 -0.86
CA ASP A 170 19.58 -4.86 -1.11
C ASP A 170 19.70 -4.00 -2.38
N PHE A 171 18.91 -4.29 -3.42
CA PHE A 171 18.81 -3.46 -4.62
C PHE A 171 18.31 -2.06 -4.29
N LEU A 172 17.16 -1.93 -3.61
CA LEU A 172 16.60 -0.64 -3.25
C LEU A 172 17.56 0.19 -2.39
N ALA A 173 18.25 -0.46 -1.44
CA ALA A 173 19.28 0.17 -0.60
C ALA A 173 20.47 0.68 -1.43
N THR A 174 20.95 -0.12 -2.39
CA THR A 174 22.08 0.23 -3.27
C THR A 174 21.81 1.51 -4.06
N TYR A 175 20.57 1.73 -4.47
CA TYR A 175 20.15 2.89 -5.27
C TYR A 175 19.49 4.00 -4.44
N ASN A 176 19.52 3.91 -3.10
CA ASN A 176 18.87 4.87 -2.21
C ASN A 176 17.38 5.10 -2.58
N GLN A 177 16.69 4.02 -2.96
CA GLN A 177 15.27 4.04 -3.31
C GLN A 177 14.42 3.64 -2.11
N GLN A 178 13.25 4.26 -2.02
CA GLN A 178 12.22 3.90 -1.04
C GLN A 178 11.05 3.24 -1.77
N ALA A 179 10.45 2.24 -1.14
CA ALA A 179 9.28 1.53 -1.66
C ALA A 179 8.30 1.22 -0.53
N THR A 180 7.03 1.03 -0.90
CA THR A 180 5.98 0.51 0.00
C THR A 180 5.69 -0.95 -0.33
N LEU A 181 5.66 -1.82 0.67
CA LEU A 181 5.38 -3.25 0.49
C LEU A 181 3.98 -3.57 1.03
N PHE A 182 3.08 -4.06 0.18
CA PHE A 182 1.77 -4.55 0.56
C PHE A 182 1.84 -6.07 0.73
N CYS A 183 2.26 -6.48 1.92
CA CYS A 183 2.59 -7.86 2.19
C CYS A 183 1.35 -8.75 2.37
N LYS A 184 1.42 -9.96 1.80
CA LYS A 184 0.49 -11.05 2.10
C LYS A 184 1.19 -12.08 2.98
N TYR A 185 0.48 -12.58 4.00
CA TYR A 185 0.97 -13.74 4.74
C TYR A 185 0.47 -15.02 4.06
N GLU A 186 1.34 -15.65 3.26
CA GLU A 186 1.03 -16.92 2.63
C GLU A 186 1.95 -18.02 3.17
N SER A 187 1.37 -19.01 3.83
CA SER A 187 2.09 -20.21 4.20
C SER A 187 2.14 -21.14 2.99
N LYS A 188 3.33 -21.37 2.43
CA LYS A 188 3.50 -22.49 1.49
C LYS A 188 3.33 -23.82 2.26
N PRO A 189 2.54 -24.77 1.75
CA PRO A 189 2.53 -26.12 2.30
C PRO A 189 3.92 -26.75 2.13
N LYS A 190 4.35 -27.55 3.11
CA LYS A 190 5.52 -28.42 2.95
C LYS A 190 5.18 -29.45 1.87
N GLY A 191 5.79 -29.27 0.69
CA GLY A 191 6.11 -30.26 -0.35
C GLY A 191 5.10 -31.37 -0.66
N ASP A 192 4.49 -31.30 -1.84
CA ASP A 192 4.36 -32.48 -2.70
C ASP A 192 5.51 -32.45 -3.70
N HIS A 193 6.52 -33.30 -3.47
CA HIS A 193 7.50 -33.75 -4.45
C HIS A 193 7.27 -35.23 -4.68
#